data_AF-A0A7M7GJ87-F1
#
_entry.id   AF-A0A7M7GJ87-F1
#
_cell.length_a   1.000
_cell.length_b   1.000
_cell.length_c   1.000
_cell.angle_alpha   90.00
_cell.angle_beta   90.00
_cell.angle_gamma   90.00
#
_symmetry.space_group_name_H-M   'P 1'
#
loop_
_entity.id
_entity.type
_entity.pdbx_description
1 polymer ?
#
loop_
_entity_poly.entity_id
_entity_poly.type
_entity_poly.pdbx_seq_one_letter_code
_entity_poly.pdbx_strand_id
1 'polypeptide(L)'
;MAVVSLSGMTLHVVLLVGTCFTAVLGQHVQLSLGVETEQYTVPCNTYKYFQVDATEPCKDLKIQVNHAEGEPDLYVSRGPEKLPTFRSLAWSSYEWGSESLTISSWDPEYVLGTYYIGVLAYCGSDVSTGNIPAKFTMLAEHVTSTHPHDEVQENGQIAGNIAAEGYKYYRFCVPSTCANIDVGLASCIDPATCPTTYSYPELLVSRSIQQPTINSHAWKLATIDVRSVTLNHDDPDFYPGHYFVGVYGWCTPDDLCSDMSTCGPCSYADNTEFILSLTVTNVTENCTPKAPLELCSTDGTTSMASSFKVLLLSMSLGWIINAL
;
A
#
# COMPACT_ATOMS: atom_id res chain seq x y z
N MET A 1 92.58 24.68 -12.67
CA MET A 1 91.43 23.77 -12.89
C MET A 1 90.27 24.35 -12.10
N ALA A 2 89.20 24.69 -12.81
CA ALA A 2 88.24 25.70 -12.41
C ALA A 2 87.13 25.18 -11.49
N VAL A 3 86.65 26.08 -10.62
CA VAL A 3 85.33 26.03 -9.98
C VAL A 3 84.28 26.39 -11.03
N VAL A 4 83.22 25.59 -11.16
CA VAL A 4 81.93 26.04 -11.72
C VAL A 4 80.80 25.36 -10.96
N SER A 5 79.91 26.19 -10.41
CA SER A 5 78.64 25.82 -9.79
C SER A 5 77.57 25.64 -10.87
N LEU A 6 76.58 24.77 -10.65
CA LEU A 6 75.26 24.90 -11.27
C LEU A 6 74.18 24.63 -10.22
N SER A 7 73.37 25.66 -10.00
CA SER A 7 72.19 25.70 -9.18
C SER A 7 70.96 25.21 -9.94
N GLY A 8 69.92 24.84 -9.18
CA GLY A 8 68.54 25.16 -9.53
C GLY A 8 67.77 24.14 -10.36
N MET A 9 66.85 23.43 -9.69
CA MET A 9 65.40 23.51 -9.93
C MET A 9 64.73 22.30 -9.25
N THR A 10 64.23 22.51 -8.03
CA THR A 10 63.21 21.62 -7.46
C THR A 10 61.88 21.97 -8.11
N LEU A 11 61.39 21.07 -8.96
CA LEU A 11 60.05 21.11 -9.53
C LEU A 11 59.02 20.80 -8.43
N HIS A 12 58.28 21.80 -7.98
CA HIS A 12 57.08 21.57 -7.19
C HIS A 12 55.94 21.22 -8.12
N VAL A 13 55.67 19.91 -8.26
CA VAL A 13 54.41 19.43 -8.82
C VAL A 13 53.34 19.74 -7.78
N VAL A 14 52.66 20.87 -7.94
CA VAL A 14 51.40 21.13 -7.25
C VAL A 14 50.39 20.18 -7.88
N LEU A 15 50.13 19.07 -7.20
CA LEU A 15 48.99 18.22 -7.48
C LEU A 15 47.75 19.06 -7.16
N LEU A 16 47.18 19.69 -8.18
CA LEU A 16 45.79 20.11 -8.16
C LEU A 16 44.97 18.82 -8.03
N VAL A 17 44.71 18.43 -6.78
CA VAL A 17 43.66 17.48 -6.47
C VAL A 17 42.39 18.17 -6.92
N GLY A 18 41.98 17.89 -8.16
CA GLY A 18 40.66 18.21 -8.64
C GLY A 18 39.70 17.55 -7.68
N THR A 19 39.17 18.33 -6.74
CA THR A 19 38.00 17.94 -5.97
C THR A 19 36.91 17.74 -7.00
N CYS A 20 36.69 16.48 -7.37
CA CYS A 20 35.47 16.07 -8.01
C CYS A 20 34.39 16.39 -6.98
N PHE A 21 33.73 17.54 -7.15
CA PHE A 21 32.46 17.80 -6.47
C PHE A 21 31.51 16.73 -7.01
N THR A 22 31.37 15.64 -6.27
CA THR A 22 30.15 14.85 -6.35
C THR A 22 29.05 15.81 -5.93
N ALA A 23 28.24 16.26 -6.90
CA ALA A 23 26.98 16.91 -6.58
C ALA A 23 26.26 16.00 -5.58
N VAL A 24 26.09 16.48 -4.35
CA VAL A 24 25.29 15.78 -3.35
C VAL A 24 23.89 15.78 -3.93
N LEU A 25 23.46 14.62 -4.45
CA LEU A 25 22.05 14.33 -4.68
C LEU A 25 21.29 14.80 -3.44
N GLY A 26 20.33 15.72 -3.63
CA GLY A 26 19.68 16.45 -2.54
C GLY A 26 19.35 15.52 -1.38
N GLN A 27 20.02 15.74 -0.25
CA GLN A 27 19.86 14.90 0.93
C GLN A 27 18.44 15.13 1.48
N HIS A 28 17.60 14.10 1.42
CA HIS A 28 16.32 14.11 2.09
C HIS A 28 16.50 14.24 3.60
N VAL A 29 15.71 15.10 4.22
CA VAL A 29 15.57 15.12 5.67
C VAL A 29 14.59 14.02 6.08
N GLN A 30 15.03 13.07 6.90
CA GLN A 30 14.16 12.04 7.44
C GLN A 30 13.20 12.64 8.47
N LEU A 31 11.90 12.50 8.24
CA LEU A 31 10.86 12.79 9.22
C LEU A 31 10.64 11.58 10.13
N SER A 32 10.47 11.85 11.43
CA SER A 32 10.00 10.87 12.39
C SER A 32 8.51 11.07 12.60
N LEU A 33 7.73 9.98 12.52
CA LEU A 33 6.28 10.06 12.69
C LEU A 33 5.90 10.62 14.08
N GLY A 34 4.95 11.55 14.11
CA GLY A 34 4.45 12.20 15.33
C GLY A 34 5.40 13.24 15.93
N VAL A 35 6.52 13.55 15.27
CA VAL A 35 7.50 14.53 15.73
C VAL A 35 7.55 15.71 14.76
N GLU A 36 7.21 16.90 15.26
CA GLU A 36 7.38 18.12 14.50
C GLU A 36 8.86 18.48 14.36
N THR A 37 9.26 18.91 13.17
CA THR A 37 10.65 19.30 12.90
C THR A 37 11.01 20.65 13.51
N GLU A 38 12.30 20.97 13.49
CA GLU A 38 12.74 22.36 13.59
C GLU A 38 12.18 23.21 12.43
N GLN A 39 12.23 24.53 12.60
CA GLN A 39 11.82 25.47 11.57
C GLN A 39 12.87 25.53 10.45
N TYR A 40 12.39 25.49 9.21
CA TYR A 40 13.19 25.68 8.01
C TYR A 40 12.89 27.03 7.37
N THR A 41 13.90 27.61 6.72
CA THR A 41 13.75 28.74 5.80
C THR A 41 14.19 28.29 4.42
N VAL A 42 13.30 28.40 3.43
CA VAL A 42 13.54 27.96 2.05
C VAL A 42 13.44 29.16 1.12
N PRO A 43 14.50 29.47 0.34
CA PRO A 43 14.49 30.57 -0.61
C PRO A 43 13.38 30.46 -1.65
N CYS A 44 12.90 31.61 -2.13
CA CYS A 44 11.89 31.69 -3.18
C CYS A 44 12.20 30.78 -4.38
N ASN A 45 11.16 30.07 -4.82
CA ASN A 45 11.14 29.16 -5.97
C ASN A 45 12.18 28.04 -5.89
N THR A 46 12.54 27.63 -4.67
CA THR A 46 13.41 26.47 -4.42
C THR A 46 12.70 25.42 -3.59
N TYR A 47 13.21 24.18 -3.67
CA TYR A 47 12.67 23.04 -2.95
C TYR A 47 13.50 22.71 -1.72
N LYS A 48 12.82 22.21 -0.69
CA LYS A 48 13.44 21.40 0.35
C LYS A 48 12.80 20.01 0.35
N TYR A 49 13.62 18.98 0.45
CA TYR A 49 13.20 17.59 0.32
C TYR A 49 13.25 16.85 1.65
N PHE A 50 12.21 16.04 1.88
CA PHE A 50 12.01 15.22 3.07
C PHE A 50 11.62 13.81 2.67
N GLN A 51 11.74 12.87 3.60
CA GLN A 51 11.21 11.53 3.43
C GLN A 51 10.61 11.01 4.73
N VAL A 52 9.62 10.13 4.64
CA VAL A 52 8.97 9.49 5.79
C VAL A 52 8.62 8.05 5.44
N ASP A 53 8.70 7.14 6.41
CA ASP A 53 8.29 5.75 6.22
C ASP A 53 6.85 5.56 6.72
N ALA A 54 5.95 5.17 5.82
CA ALA A 54 4.65 4.65 6.17
C ALA A 54 4.81 3.22 6.71
N THR A 55 4.36 3.00 7.93
CA THR A 55 4.56 1.73 8.66
C THR A 55 3.24 1.09 9.11
N GLU A 56 2.13 1.83 9.03
CA GLU A 56 0.81 1.38 9.48
C GLU A 56 -0.10 1.16 8.26
N PRO A 57 -0.39 -0.10 7.86
CA PRO A 57 -1.03 -0.36 6.57
C PRO A 57 -2.50 0.06 6.49
N CYS A 58 -3.11 0.35 7.64
CA CYS A 58 -4.53 0.65 7.78
C CYS A 58 -4.80 2.02 8.39
N LYS A 59 -3.78 2.89 8.40
CA LYS A 59 -3.90 4.28 8.83
C LYS A 59 -3.46 5.18 7.69
N ASP A 60 -4.15 6.30 7.54
CA ASP A 60 -3.80 7.28 6.52
C ASP A 60 -2.48 7.95 6.92
N LEU A 61 -1.65 8.26 5.94
CA LEU A 61 -0.44 9.05 6.16
C LEU A 61 -0.79 10.52 5.96
N LYS A 62 -0.80 11.28 7.07
CA LYS A 62 -0.98 12.73 7.03
C LYS A 62 0.37 13.42 7.09
N ILE A 63 0.60 14.35 6.17
CA ILE A 63 1.79 15.20 6.08
C ILE A 63 1.32 16.64 6.14
N GLN A 64 1.86 17.40 7.08
CA GLN A 64 1.47 18.76 7.36
C GLN A 64 2.70 19.67 7.35
N VAL A 65 2.55 20.82 6.69
CA VAL A 65 3.53 21.91 6.62
C VAL A 65 2.96 23.09 7.43
N ASN A 66 3.47 23.32 8.63
CA ASN A 66 2.99 24.46 9.42
C ASN A 66 3.81 25.69 9.04
N HIS A 67 3.28 26.52 8.16
CA HIS A 67 3.98 27.71 7.69
C HIS A 67 3.80 28.90 8.65
N ALA A 68 4.85 29.71 8.74
CA ALA A 68 4.88 30.97 9.49
C ALA A 68 5.04 32.18 8.56
N GLU A 69 5.74 32.01 7.43
CA GLU A 69 5.97 33.02 6.40
C GLU A 69 6.06 32.35 5.02
N GLY A 70 5.81 33.12 3.96
CA GLY A 70 5.84 32.64 2.56
C GLY A 70 4.74 31.62 2.26
N GLU A 71 4.81 30.99 1.08
CA GLU A 71 3.77 30.07 0.58
C GLU A 71 4.44 28.73 0.22
N PRO A 72 4.48 27.77 1.16
CA PRO A 72 5.04 26.45 0.89
C PRO A 72 4.00 25.52 0.23
N ASP A 73 4.34 24.97 -0.93
CA ASP A 73 3.52 23.97 -1.62
C ASP A 73 4.09 22.56 -1.39
N LEU A 74 3.20 21.60 -1.09
CA LEU A 74 3.55 20.23 -0.74
C LEU A 74 3.32 19.26 -1.92
N TYR A 75 4.35 18.50 -2.27
CA TYR A 75 4.32 17.42 -3.26
C TYR A 75 4.86 16.14 -2.66
N VAL A 76 4.19 15.02 -2.87
CA VAL A 76 4.57 13.72 -2.30
C VAL A 76 4.53 12.64 -3.37
N SER A 77 5.60 11.89 -3.49
CA SER A 77 5.69 10.72 -4.37
C SER A 77 6.03 9.47 -3.59
N ARG A 78 5.59 8.36 -4.15
CA ARG A 78 6.22 7.06 -3.93
C ARG A 78 7.16 6.85 -5.12
N GLY A 79 8.32 6.23 -4.90
CA GLY A 79 9.34 6.06 -5.94
C GLY A 79 8.78 5.55 -7.29
N PRO A 80 9.48 5.79 -8.41
CA PRO A 80 10.91 6.07 -8.49
C PRO A 80 11.29 7.55 -8.34
N GLU A 81 10.35 8.48 -8.51
CA GLU A 81 10.64 9.91 -8.34
C GLU A 81 10.92 10.20 -6.87
N LYS A 82 12.17 10.54 -6.54
CA LYS A 82 12.60 10.86 -5.18
C LYS A 82 12.60 12.36 -4.92
N LEU A 83 12.54 13.19 -5.95
CA LEU A 83 12.54 14.64 -5.83
C LEU A 83 11.23 15.18 -6.44
N PRO A 84 10.07 14.87 -5.84
CA PRO A 84 8.79 15.27 -6.40
C PRO A 84 8.71 16.80 -6.55
N THR A 85 8.15 17.22 -7.66
CA THR A 85 7.94 18.63 -8.02
C THR A 85 6.49 18.82 -8.46
N PHE A 86 6.11 20.06 -8.74
CA PHE A 86 4.82 20.39 -9.36
C PHE A 86 4.53 19.67 -10.70
N ARG A 87 5.53 19.07 -11.35
CA ARG A 87 5.37 18.30 -12.59
C ARG A 87 5.31 16.79 -12.38
N SER A 88 5.57 16.32 -11.17
CA SER A 88 5.56 14.91 -10.84
C SER A 88 4.11 14.40 -10.82
N LEU A 89 3.89 13.15 -11.23
CA LEU A 89 2.65 12.41 -10.95
C LEU A 89 2.66 12.01 -9.46
N ALA A 90 2.50 13.02 -8.61
CA ALA A 90 2.64 12.98 -7.17
C ALA A 90 1.31 13.38 -6.53
N TRP A 91 1.05 12.90 -5.31
CA TRP A 91 0.01 13.50 -4.49
C TRP A 91 0.42 14.94 -4.14
N SER A 92 -0.52 15.87 -4.19
CA SER A 92 -0.28 17.25 -3.78
C SER A 92 -1.49 17.83 -3.09
N SER A 93 -1.25 18.80 -2.21
CA SER A 93 -2.30 19.63 -1.65
C SER A 93 -2.79 20.61 -2.73
N TYR A 94 -3.86 20.27 -3.45
CA TYR A 94 -4.37 21.08 -4.57
C TYR A 94 -5.21 22.29 -4.12
N GLU A 95 -5.60 22.36 -2.86
CA GLU A 95 -6.28 23.52 -2.31
C GLU A 95 -5.25 24.61 -2.00
N TRP A 96 -5.38 25.78 -2.63
CA TRP A 96 -4.54 26.95 -2.35
C TRP A 96 -4.57 27.26 -0.84
N GLY A 97 -3.39 27.25 -0.20
CA GLY A 97 -3.26 27.47 1.23
C GLY A 97 -3.74 26.29 2.10
N SER A 98 -3.88 25.08 1.56
CA SER A 98 -3.95 23.88 2.41
C SER A 98 -2.55 23.30 2.53
N GLU A 99 -1.97 23.41 3.71
CA GLU A 99 -0.64 22.91 3.98
C GLU A 99 -0.66 21.48 4.55
N SER A 100 -1.77 20.76 4.35
CA SER A 100 -1.95 19.40 4.86
C SER A 100 -2.42 18.48 3.75
N LEU A 101 -1.71 17.37 3.57
CA LEU A 101 -2.07 16.30 2.66
C LEU A 101 -2.28 15.02 3.46
N THR A 102 -3.42 14.38 3.26
CA THR A 102 -3.69 13.05 3.82
C THR A 102 -3.74 12.05 2.67
N ILE A 103 -2.76 11.13 2.63
CA ILE A 103 -2.75 10.01 1.69
C ILE A 103 -3.54 8.88 2.35
N SER A 104 -4.68 8.58 1.76
CA SER A 104 -5.58 7.54 2.25
C SER A 104 -4.94 6.16 2.16
N SER A 105 -5.05 5.35 3.21
CA SER A 105 -4.68 3.93 3.20
C SER A 105 -5.55 3.07 2.28
N TRP A 106 -6.59 3.66 1.69
CA TRP A 106 -7.44 3.05 0.67
C TRP A 106 -6.99 3.33 -0.76
N ASP A 107 -6.12 4.32 -0.93
CA ASP A 107 -5.58 4.63 -2.24
C ASP A 107 -4.88 3.35 -2.77
N PRO A 108 -5.23 2.85 -3.97
CA PRO A 108 -4.57 1.69 -4.55
C PRO A 108 -3.05 1.85 -4.67
N GLU A 109 -2.55 3.08 -4.68
CA GLU A 109 -1.13 3.41 -4.70
C GLU A 109 -0.50 3.56 -3.30
N TYR A 110 -1.31 3.50 -2.23
CA TYR A 110 -0.83 3.45 -0.85
C TYR A 110 -0.19 2.10 -0.54
N VAL A 111 1.03 2.13 -0.04
CA VAL A 111 1.77 0.96 0.41
C VAL A 111 2.67 1.34 1.57
N LEU A 112 3.10 0.33 2.33
CA LEU A 112 4.15 0.52 3.32
C LEU A 112 5.49 0.84 2.65
N GLY A 113 6.29 1.67 3.31
CA GLY A 113 7.63 2.07 2.88
C GLY A 113 7.82 3.58 2.78
N THR A 114 8.91 3.97 2.11
CA THR A 114 9.35 5.37 2.07
C THR A 114 8.55 6.20 1.06
N TYR A 115 8.00 7.30 1.55
CA TYR A 115 7.43 8.38 0.77
C TYR A 115 8.43 9.54 0.70
N TYR A 116 8.58 10.13 -0.48
CA TYR A 116 9.43 11.27 -0.73
C TYR A 116 8.58 12.53 -0.84
N ILE A 117 9.05 13.62 -0.25
CA ILE A 117 8.31 14.85 -0.08
C ILE A 117 9.16 16.01 -0.60
N GLY A 118 8.57 16.85 -1.44
CA GLY A 118 9.14 18.11 -1.91
C GLY A 118 8.27 19.25 -1.42
N VAL A 119 8.88 20.22 -0.74
CA VAL A 119 8.22 21.46 -0.34
C VAL A 119 8.81 22.60 -1.16
N LEU A 120 8.00 23.20 -2.02
CA LEU A 120 8.37 24.36 -2.83
C LEU A 120 8.04 25.63 -2.07
N ALA A 121 9.01 26.52 -1.86
CA ALA A 121 8.72 27.88 -1.40
C ALA A 121 8.25 28.75 -2.58
N TYR A 122 6.97 28.69 -2.94
CA TYR A 122 6.45 29.42 -4.09
C TYR A 122 6.50 30.93 -3.85
N CYS A 123 7.03 31.66 -4.83
CA CYS A 123 7.05 33.12 -4.82
C CYS A 123 6.61 33.66 -6.17
N GLY A 124 5.56 34.47 -6.16
CA GLY A 124 4.96 35.04 -7.35
C GLY A 124 4.10 36.25 -7.03
N SER A 125 3.78 37.05 -8.05
CA SER A 125 2.90 38.22 -7.90
C SER A 125 1.43 37.85 -7.67
N ASP A 126 1.10 36.57 -7.85
CA ASP A 126 -0.19 35.93 -7.73
C ASP A 126 -0.47 35.40 -6.31
N VAL A 127 0.52 35.36 -5.42
CA VAL A 127 0.36 35.00 -4.01
C VAL A 127 0.49 36.21 -3.08
N SER A 128 -0.19 36.13 -1.93
CA SER A 128 -0.30 37.25 -0.99
C SER A 128 1.05 37.64 -0.36
N THR A 129 1.93 36.66 -0.18
CA THR A 129 3.26 36.85 0.41
C THR A 129 4.32 37.35 -0.60
N GLY A 130 4.01 37.36 -1.91
CA GLY A 130 4.89 37.87 -2.95
C GLY A 130 6.23 37.14 -3.03
N ASN A 131 7.33 37.86 -2.79
CA ASN A 131 8.70 37.35 -2.86
C ASN A 131 9.31 37.10 -1.47
N ILE A 132 8.52 36.55 -0.55
CA ILE A 132 8.96 36.21 0.80
C ILE A 132 9.37 34.73 0.83
N PRO A 133 10.61 34.39 1.27
CA PRO A 133 11.02 33.01 1.49
C PRO A 133 10.06 32.26 2.43
N ALA A 134 9.80 30.99 2.16
CA ALA A 134 8.92 30.21 3.03
C ALA A 134 9.64 29.85 4.33
N LYS A 135 8.96 30.03 5.46
CA LYS A 135 9.37 29.52 6.77
C LYS A 135 8.33 28.57 7.30
N PHE A 136 8.72 27.34 7.62
CA PHE A 136 7.78 26.31 8.04
C PHE A 136 8.42 25.22 8.92
N THR A 137 7.59 24.50 9.65
CA THR A 137 7.90 23.20 10.26
C THR A 137 7.13 22.09 9.53
N MET A 138 7.56 20.84 9.69
CA MET A 138 6.92 19.67 9.11
C MET A 138 6.46 18.72 10.20
N LEU A 139 5.30 18.10 10.02
CA LEU A 139 4.83 16.97 10.82
C LEU A 139 4.30 15.90 9.87
N ALA A 140 4.73 14.66 10.06
CA ALA A 140 4.11 13.50 9.44
C ALA A 140 3.56 12.59 10.52
N GLU A 141 2.37 12.06 10.35
CA GLU A 141 1.70 11.22 11.34
C GLU A 141 0.79 10.19 10.65
N HIS A 142 0.63 9.04 11.29
CA HIS A 142 -0.46 8.14 10.93
C HIS A 142 -1.73 8.60 11.65
N VAL A 143 -2.79 8.81 10.88
CA VAL A 143 -4.10 9.16 11.42
C VAL A 143 -5.08 8.02 11.19
N THR A 144 -6.02 7.87 12.11
CA THR A 144 -7.09 6.87 11.97
C THR A 144 -7.87 7.16 10.70
N SER A 145 -7.89 6.19 9.80
CA SER A 145 -8.69 6.24 8.60
C SER A 145 -10.19 6.29 8.94
N THR A 146 -10.95 7.10 8.21
CA THR A 146 -12.41 7.16 8.39
C THR A 146 -13.09 6.18 7.44
N HIS A 147 -13.98 5.34 7.97
CA HIS A 147 -14.63 4.28 7.18
C HIS A 147 -16.15 4.33 7.32
N PRO A 148 -16.91 4.08 6.23
CA PRO A 148 -18.36 3.98 6.29
C PRO A 148 -18.87 2.58 6.70
N HIS A 149 -17.96 1.63 6.90
CA HIS A 149 -18.27 0.25 7.27
C HIS A 149 -17.58 -0.13 8.58
N ASP A 150 -18.29 -0.90 9.39
CA ASP A 150 -17.81 -1.39 10.67
C ASP A 150 -16.60 -2.32 10.48
N GLU A 151 -15.63 -2.22 11.39
CA GLU A 151 -14.41 -3.01 11.36
C GLU A 151 -14.52 -4.25 12.25
N VAL A 152 -14.29 -5.43 11.66
CA VAL A 152 -14.03 -6.64 12.43
C VAL A 152 -12.61 -6.56 12.97
N GLN A 153 -12.50 -6.44 14.29
CA GLN A 153 -11.20 -6.36 14.96
C GLN A 153 -10.42 -7.68 14.81
N GLU A 154 -9.09 -7.59 14.82
CA GLU A 154 -8.19 -8.75 14.82
C GLU A 154 -8.55 -9.74 15.93
N ASN A 155 -8.69 -11.03 15.58
CA ASN A 155 -9.09 -12.10 16.50
C ASN A 155 -10.44 -11.82 17.21
N GLY A 156 -11.28 -11.01 16.57
CA GLY A 156 -12.57 -10.57 17.05
C GLY A 156 -13.74 -11.11 16.23
N GLN A 157 -14.94 -10.71 16.65
CA GLN A 157 -16.19 -11.06 15.98
C GLN A 157 -17.17 -9.89 16.03
N ILE A 158 -18.03 -9.82 15.02
CA ILE A 158 -19.14 -8.87 14.97
C ILE A 158 -20.43 -9.64 14.63
N ALA A 159 -21.48 -9.37 15.39
CA ALA A 159 -22.81 -9.91 15.11
C ALA A 159 -23.57 -8.98 14.17
N GLY A 160 -24.40 -9.55 13.31
CA GLY A 160 -25.27 -8.81 12.42
C GLY A 160 -26.55 -9.57 12.12
N ASN A 161 -27.46 -8.88 11.45
CA ASN A 161 -28.61 -9.48 10.79
C ASN A 161 -28.58 -9.17 9.29
N ILE A 162 -29.13 -10.02 8.45
CA ILE A 162 -29.19 -9.79 7.00
C ILE A 162 -30.60 -10.03 6.49
N ALA A 163 -31.10 -9.14 5.64
CA ALA A 163 -32.36 -9.35 4.94
C ALA A 163 -32.18 -10.35 3.81
N ALA A 164 -33.27 -11.02 3.42
CA ALA A 164 -33.28 -11.87 2.23
C ALA A 164 -32.86 -11.04 1.00
N GLU A 165 -31.91 -11.56 0.22
CA GLU A 165 -31.29 -10.89 -0.92
C GLU A 165 -30.64 -9.52 -0.61
N GLY A 166 -30.48 -9.20 0.67
CA GLY A 166 -29.84 -7.98 1.16
C GLY A 166 -28.32 -8.13 1.24
N TYR A 167 -27.64 -6.98 1.32
CA TYR A 167 -26.20 -6.91 1.56
C TYR A 167 -25.90 -6.17 2.86
N LYS A 168 -24.91 -6.65 3.60
CA LYS A 168 -24.21 -5.90 4.63
C LYS A 168 -22.72 -5.89 4.38
N TYR A 169 -22.09 -4.77 4.70
CA TYR A 169 -20.69 -4.54 4.40
C TYR A 169 -19.91 -4.25 5.67
N TYR A 170 -18.75 -4.87 5.75
CA TYR A 170 -17.78 -4.75 6.83
C TYR A 170 -16.39 -4.58 6.23
N ARG A 171 -15.40 -4.42 7.10
CA ARG A 171 -14.00 -4.41 6.72
C ARG A 171 -13.14 -5.03 7.81
N PHE A 172 -11.88 -5.29 7.47
CA PHE A 172 -10.84 -5.59 8.44
C PHE A 172 -9.49 -5.07 7.94
N CYS A 173 -8.55 -4.95 8.88
CA CYS A 173 -7.17 -4.61 8.59
C CYS A 173 -6.31 -5.86 8.52
N VAL A 174 -5.49 -5.98 7.47
CA VAL A 174 -4.40 -6.96 7.39
C VAL A 174 -3.12 -6.28 7.87
N PRO A 175 -2.53 -6.72 9.00
CA PRO A 175 -1.47 -5.96 9.66
C PRO A 175 -0.09 -6.12 9.01
N SER A 176 0.16 -7.21 8.30
CA SER A 176 1.48 -7.47 7.69
C SER A 176 1.41 -8.46 6.54
N THR A 177 2.50 -8.54 5.78
CA THR A 177 2.69 -9.54 4.70
C THR A 177 2.89 -10.95 5.24
N CYS A 178 3.08 -11.10 6.56
CA CYS A 178 3.39 -12.35 7.24
C CYS A 178 2.26 -12.79 8.15
N ALA A 179 1.03 -12.73 7.67
CA ALA A 179 -0.15 -13.19 8.38
C ALA A 179 -1.05 -13.99 7.45
N ASN A 180 -1.55 -15.13 7.93
CA ASN A 180 -2.70 -15.79 7.32
C ASN A 180 -3.97 -15.23 7.95
N ILE A 181 -4.98 -15.01 7.13
CA ILE A 181 -6.27 -14.45 7.54
C ILE A 181 -7.34 -15.48 7.29
N ASP A 182 -8.17 -15.77 8.29
CA ASP A 182 -9.40 -16.53 8.12
C ASP A 182 -10.59 -15.65 8.48
N VAL A 183 -11.49 -15.46 7.51
CA VAL A 183 -12.72 -14.69 7.68
C VAL A 183 -13.86 -15.70 7.75
N GLY A 184 -14.43 -15.91 8.93
CA GLY A 184 -15.46 -16.92 9.18
C GLY A 184 -16.87 -16.32 9.26
N LEU A 185 -17.85 -16.99 8.68
CA LEU A 185 -19.27 -16.63 8.71
C LEU A 185 -20.10 -17.75 9.35
N ALA A 186 -20.47 -17.54 10.61
CA ALA A 186 -21.38 -18.43 11.33
C ALA A 186 -22.83 -17.93 11.22
N SER A 187 -23.73 -18.80 10.81
CA SER A 187 -25.18 -18.61 10.85
C SER A 187 -25.82 -19.95 11.17
N CYS A 188 -27.12 -19.95 11.50
CA CYS A 188 -27.81 -21.22 11.63
C CYS A 188 -28.06 -21.81 10.24
N ILE A 189 -27.47 -22.96 9.95
CA ILE A 189 -27.55 -23.62 8.64
C ILE A 189 -28.25 -24.99 8.70
N ASP A 190 -28.48 -25.52 9.91
CA ASP A 190 -29.07 -26.84 10.11
C ASP A 190 -30.59 -26.74 10.32
N PRO A 191 -31.42 -27.19 9.36
CA PRO A 191 -32.88 -27.14 9.48
C PRO A 191 -33.43 -27.97 10.64
N ALA A 192 -32.68 -28.97 11.16
CA ALA A 192 -33.12 -29.71 12.35
C ALA A 192 -32.98 -28.87 13.63
N THR A 193 -31.97 -27.99 13.67
CA THR A 193 -31.68 -27.12 14.81
C THR A 193 -32.44 -25.78 14.73
N CYS A 194 -32.67 -25.26 13.52
CA CYS A 194 -33.38 -24.00 13.25
C CYS A 194 -34.40 -24.14 12.11
N PRO A 195 -35.52 -24.83 12.33
CA PRO A 195 -36.43 -25.26 11.27
C PRO A 195 -37.07 -24.14 10.45
N THR A 196 -37.14 -22.92 10.99
CA THR A 196 -37.77 -21.76 10.33
C THR A 196 -36.88 -20.53 10.29
N THR A 197 -35.60 -20.66 10.66
CA THR A 197 -34.66 -19.53 10.77
C THR A 197 -33.27 -19.89 10.28
N TYR A 198 -33.13 -21.02 9.58
CA TYR A 198 -31.87 -21.38 8.92
C TYR A 198 -31.76 -20.61 7.61
N SER A 199 -30.54 -20.24 7.22
CA SER A 199 -30.28 -19.60 5.94
C SER A 199 -28.83 -19.83 5.49
N TYR A 200 -28.59 -19.57 4.20
CA TYR A 200 -27.30 -19.81 3.58
C TYR A 200 -26.67 -18.50 3.10
N PRO A 201 -26.35 -17.56 4.01
CA PRO A 201 -25.73 -16.32 3.60
C PRO A 201 -24.36 -16.59 2.98
N GLU A 202 -24.02 -15.80 1.98
CA GLU A 202 -22.77 -15.87 1.24
C GLU A 202 -21.77 -14.87 1.84
N LEU A 203 -20.52 -15.31 2.01
CA LEU A 203 -19.41 -14.45 2.41
C LEU A 203 -18.59 -14.05 1.19
N LEU A 204 -18.36 -12.75 1.05
CA LEU A 204 -17.56 -12.15 -0.01
C LEU A 204 -16.41 -11.38 0.63
N VAL A 205 -15.19 -11.58 0.16
CA VAL A 205 -14.01 -10.81 0.62
C VAL A 205 -13.33 -10.18 -0.60
N SER A 206 -13.00 -8.90 -0.52
CA SER A 206 -12.33 -8.17 -1.59
C SER A 206 -11.25 -7.24 -1.02
N ARG A 207 -10.18 -7.03 -1.78
CA ARG A 207 -9.14 -6.06 -1.46
C ARG A 207 -9.42 -4.66 -2.02
N SER A 208 -10.17 -4.57 -3.12
CA SER A 208 -10.31 -3.34 -3.92
C SER A 208 -11.75 -2.88 -4.11
N ILE A 209 -12.73 -3.75 -3.87
CA ILE A 209 -14.15 -3.44 -4.03
C ILE A 209 -14.74 -3.25 -2.64
N GLN A 210 -15.03 -2.01 -2.28
CA GLN A 210 -15.55 -1.64 -0.97
C GLN A 210 -16.90 -2.31 -0.64
N GLN A 211 -17.74 -2.52 -1.65
CA GLN A 211 -19.04 -3.16 -1.54
C GLN A 211 -19.09 -4.35 -2.51
N PRO A 212 -18.42 -5.47 -2.18
CA PRO A 212 -18.36 -6.61 -3.09
C PRO A 212 -19.74 -7.25 -3.20
N THR A 213 -20.12 -7.56 -4.43
CA THR A 213 -21.37 -8.26 -4.77
C THR A 213 -21.08 -9.66 -5.27
N ILE A 214 -22.10 -10.51 -5.42
CA ILE A 214 -21.93 -11.89 -5.93
C ILE A 214 -21.31 -11.95 -7.35
N ASN A 215 -21.40 -10.86 -8.11
CA ASN A 215 -20.82 -10.73 -9.45
C ASN A 215 -19.41 -10.13 -9.44
N SER A 216 -18.90 -9.76 -8.26
CA SER A 216 -17.57 -9.19 -8.12
C SER A 216 -16.51 -10.28 -8.25
N HIS A 217 -15.35 -9.91 -8.81
CA HIS A 217 -14.14 -10.72 -8.73
C HIS A 217 -13.56 -10.63 -7.31
N ALA A 218 -14.20 -11.36 -6.41
CA ALA A 218 -13.91 -11.41 -4.98
C ALA A 218 -13.73 -12.87 -4.55
N TRP A 219 -13.04 -13.08 -3.43
CA TRP A 219 -13.07 -14.39 -2.78
C TRP A 219 -14.47 -14.63 -2.22
N LYS A 220 -14.98 -15.85 -2.39
CA LYS A 220 -16.33 -16.23 -1.98
C LYS A 220 -16.38 -17.65 -1.45
N LEU A 221 -17.45 -18.01 -0.74
CA LEU A 221 -17.62 -19.38 -0.25
C LEU A 221 -17.80 -20.32 -1.44
N ALA A 222 -17.06 -21.43 -1.43
CA ALA A 222 -17.13 -22.42 -2.49
C ALA A 222 -18.35 -23.34 -2.35
N THR A 223 -18.81 -23.55 -1.10
CA THR A 223 -19.91 -24.48 -0.74
C THR A 223 -20.57 -24.03 0.57
N ILE A 224 -21.74 -24.60 0.91
CA ILE A 224 -22.39 -24.37 2.20
C ILE A 224 -21.64 -24.98 3.38
N ASP A 225 -20.78 -25.98 3.16
CA ASP A 225 -20.01 -26.65 4.22
C ASP A 225 -18.75 -25.86 4.60
N VAL A 226 -18.24 -25.05 3.67
CA VAL A 226 -17.11 -24.16 3.89
C VAL A 226 -17.65 -22.79 4.26
N ARG A 227 -17.44 -22.40 5.52
CA ARG A 227 -17.98 -21.15 6.08
C ARG A 227 -16.88 -20.13 6.39
N SER A 228 -15.72 -20.26 5.78
CA SER A 228 -14.68 -19.25 5.87
C SER A 228 -13.97 -19.01 4.54
N VAL A 229 -13.43 -17.80 4.40
CA VAL A 229 -12.47 -17.44 3.35
C VAL A 229 -11.10 -17.31 4.01
N THR A 230 -10.16 -18.13 3.56
CA THR A 230 -8.76 -18.07 4.00
C THR A 230 -7.93 -17.30 2.96
N LEU A 231 -7.17 -16.31 3.42
CA LEU A 231 -6.17 -15.58 2.64
C LEU A 231 -4.80 -15.97 3.18
N ASN A 232 -3.95 -16.58 2.35
CA ASN A 232 -2.65 -17.03 2.79
C ASN A 232 -1.59 -15.97 2.49
N HIS A 233 -0.62 -15.85 3.40
CA HIS A 233 0.48 -14.90 3.28
C HIS A 233 1.31 -15.10 2.00
N ASP A 234 1.39 -16.34 1.49
CA ASP A 234 2.14 -16.74 0.30
C ASP A 234 1.37 -16.55 -1.03
N ASP A 235 0.06 -16.24 -0.97
CA ASP A 235 -0.73 -15.94 -2.17
C ASP A 235 -0.19 -14.69 -2.87
N PRO A 236 0.12 -14.69 -4.19
CA PRO A 236 0.79 -13.58 -4.86
C PRO A 236 0.04 -12.23 -4.72
N ASP A 237 -1.28 -12.26 -4.60
CA ASP A 237 -2.14 -11.07 -4.50
C ASP A 237 -2.42 -10.63 -3.04
N PHE A 238 -1.85 -11.32 -2.05
CA PHE A 238 -2.00 -10.98 -0.63
C PHE A 238 -1.05 -9.85 -0.22
N TYR A 239 -1.61 -8.75 0.27
CA TYR A 239 -0.87 -7.57 0.75
C TYR A 239 -1.50 -7.03 2.03
N PRO A 240 -0.74 -6.33 2.89
CA PRO A 240 -1.28 -5.61 4.04
C PRO A 240 -2.24 -4.50 3.59
N GLY A 241 -3.15 -4.12 4.49
CA GLY A 241 -4.07 -2.99 4.27
C GLY A 241 -5.51 -3.36 4.53
N HIS A 242 -6.42 -2.50 4.07
CA HIS A 242 -7.85 -2.70 4.24
C HIS A 242 -8.39 -3.76 3.28
N TYR A 243 -9.20 -4.66 3.82
CA TYR A 243 -10.02 -5.61 3.08
C TYR A 243 -11.49 -5.37 3.40
N PHE A 244 -12.34 -5.62 2.43
CA PHE A 244 -13.77 -5.40 2.47
C PHE A 244 -14.50 -6.73 2.47
N VAL A 245 -15.56 -6.79 3.27
CA VAL A 245 -16.38 -7.98 3.43
C VAL A 245 -17.81 -7.64 3.03
N GLY A 246 -18.40 -8.46 2.19
CA GLY A 246 -19.84 -8.48 1.91
C GLY A 246 -20.46 -9.73 2.51
N VAL A 247 -21.55 -9.57 3.26
CA VAL A 247 -22.44 -10.66 3.65
C VAL A 247 -23.72 -10.50 2.86
N TYR A 248 -24.01 -11.48 2.01
CA TYR A 248 -25.19 -11.48 1.15
C TYR A 248 -26.20 -12.51 1.65
N GLY A 249 -27.44 -12.09 1.89
CA GLY A 249 -28.53 -12.97 2.33
C GLY A 249 -29.06 -13.85 1.21
N TRP A 250 -28.23 -14.72 0.64
CA TRP A 250 -28.65 -15.63 -0.43
C TRP A 250 -29.78 -16.53 0.05
N CYS A 251 -30.81 -16.68 -0.80
CA CYS A 251 -31.95 -17.54 -0.55
C CYS A 251 -32.58 -18.00 -1.87
N THR A 252 -33.36 -19.08 -1.79
CA THR A 252 -34.21 -19.54 -2.89
C THR A 252 -35.59 -18.90 -2.75
N PRO A 253 -36.14 -18.26 -3.80
CA PRO A 253 -37.52 -17.78 -3.78
C PRO A 253 -38.49 -18.88 -3.33
N ASP A 254 -39.41 -18.56 -2.44
CA ASP A 254 -40.29 -19.53 -1.78
C ASP A 254 -41.11 -20.38 -2.78
N ASP A 255 -41.50 -19.79 -3.91
CA ASP A 255 -42.22 -20.46 -4.99
C ASP A 255 -41.36 -21.47 -5.77
N LEU A 256 -40.04 -21.32 -5.72
CA LEU A 256 -39.05 -22.22 -6.31
C LEU A 256 -38.50 -23.24 -5.30
N CYS A 257 -38.93 -23.14 -4.04
CA CYS A 257 -38.53 -24.04 -2.97
C CYS A 257 -39.63 -25.08 -2.69
N SER A 258 -39.56 -26.23 -3.39
CA SER A 258 -40.51 -27.32 -3.16
C SER A 258 -40.33 -28.03 -1.81
N ASP A 259 -39.11 -28.00 -1.26
CA ASP A 259 -38.77 -28.54 0.05
C ASP A 259 -38.02 -27.48 0.88
N MET A 260 -38.77 -26.86 1.79
CA MET A 260 -38.28 -25.83 2.72
C MET A 260 -37.27 -26.34 3.74
N SER A 261 -36.92 -27.63 3.76
CA SER A 261 -35.86 -28.16 4.61
C SER A 261 -34.50 -28.28 3.90
N THR A 262 -34.45 -28.13 2.57
CA THR A 262 -33.22 -28.33 1.80
C THR A 262 -32.83 -27.13 0.94
N CYS A 263 -33.77 -26.29 0.54
CA CYS A 263 -33.53 -25.21 -0.43
C CYS A 263 -33.00 -23.89 0.17
N GLY A 264 -33.23 -23.63 1.48
CA GLY A 264 -33.06 -22.30 2.10
C GLY A 264 -34.02 -21.24 1.54
N PRO A 265 -35.31 -21.22 1.94
CA PRO A 265 -36.30 -20.31 1.39
C PRO A 265 -36.09 -18.87 1.88
N CYS A 266 -36.46 -17.88 1.07
CA CYS A 266 -36.30 -16.46 1.40
C CYS A 266 -37.11 -16.03 2.62
N SER A 267 -38.27 -16.66 2.88
CA SER A 267 -39.02 -16.41 4.12
C SER A 267 -38.27 -16.77 5.40
N TYR A 268 -37.27 -17.65 5.35
CA TYR A 268 -36.44 -17.99 6.52
C TYR A 268 -35.15 -17.18 6.57
N ALA A 269 -34.72 -16.64 5.42
CA ALA A 269 -33.51 -15.84 5.31
C ALA A 269 -33.71 -14.38 5.75
N ASP A 270 -34.95 -13.90 5.84
CA ASP A 270 -35.22 -12.51 6.22
C ASP A 270 -34.85 -12.24 7.69
N ASN A 271 -34.09 -11.16 7.89
CA ASN A 271 -33.53 -10.78 9.19
C ASN A 271 -32.73 -11.91 9.88
N THR A 272 -32.03 -12.77 9.12
CA THR A 272 -31.20 -13.84 9.69
C THR A 272 -30.04 -13.25 10.48
N GLU A 273 -29.85 -13.71 11.72
CA GLU A 273 -28.64 -13.43 12.49
C GLU A 273 -27.41 -14.19 11.98
N PHE A 274 -26.26 -13.52 12.00
CA PHE A 274 -24.97 -14.11 11.70
C PHE A 274 -23.87 -13.53 12.60
N ILE A 275 -22.76 -14.25 12.70
CA ILE A 275 -21.53 -13.82 13.32
C ILE A 275 -20.43 -13.86 12.27
N LEU A 276 -19.82 -12.71 12.01
CA LEU A 276 -18.60 -12.59 11.23
C LEU A 276 -17.41 -12.59 12.19
N SER A 277 -16.42 -13.43 11.92
CA SER A 277 -15.22 -13.58 12.73
C SER A 277 -13.98 -13.37 11.88
N LEU A 278 -12.93 -12.85 12.51
CA LEU A 278 -11.63 -12.65 11.88
C LEU A 278 -10.57 -13.30 12.74
N THR A 279 -9.87 -14.28 12.21
CA THR A 279 -8.71 -14.90 12.85
C THR A 279 -7.45 -14.52 12.08
N VAL A 280 -6.46 -13.98 12.79
CA VAL A 280 -5.16 -13.59 12.21
C VAL A 280 -4.09 -14.47 12.81
N THR A 281 -3.38 -15.21 11.96
CA THR A 281 -2.28 -16.09 12.37
C THR A 281 -0.97 -15.57 11.81
N ASN A 282 -0.12 -15.00 12.67
CA ASN A 282 1.21 -14.52 12.28
C ASN A 282 2.11 -15.70 11.89
N VAL A 283 2.86 -15.51 10.80
CA VAL A 283 3.79 -16.49 10.23
C VAL A 283 5.22 -16.02 10.50
N THR A 284 5.93 -16.75 11.35
CA THR A 284 7.30 -16.39 11.78
C THR A 284 8.39 -17.15 11.02
N GLU A 285 8.08 -18.31 10.46
CA GLU A 285 9.01 -19.14 9.70
C GLU A 285 8.71 -19.04 8.21
N ASN A 286 9.76 -18.90 7.38
CA ASN A 286 9.68 -18.83 5.91
C ASN A 286 8.83 -17.69 5.32
N CYS A 287 8.38 -16.72 6.12
CA CYS A 287 7.75 -15.53 5.56
C CYS A 287 8.80 -14.60 4.97
N THR A 288 8.67 -14.30 3.68
CA THR A 288 9.47 -13.28 3.02
C THR A 288 8.59 -12.06 2.81
N PRO A 289 8.86 -10.90 3.45
CA PRO A 289 8.05 -9.72 3.25
C PRO A 289 8.00 -9.36 1.77
N LYS A 290 6.79 -9.27 1.22
CA LYS A 290 6.61 -8.87 -0.17
C LYS A 290 7.06 -7.43 -0.34
N ALA A 291 7.82 -7.20 -1.41
CA ALA A 291 8.07 -5.84 -1.86
C ALA A 291 6.71 -5.17 -2.16
N PRO A 292 6.60 -3.85 -1.94
CA PRO A 292 5.44 -3.11 -2.41
C PRO A 292 5.22 -3.38 -3.90
N LEU A 293 3.97 -3.35 -4.36
CA LEU A 293 3.67 -3.42 -5.79
C LEU A 293 4.42 -2.27 -6.47
N GLU A 294 5.49 -2.60 -7.22
CA GLU A 294 6.16 -1.63 -8.09
C GLU A 294 5.21 -1.36 -9.25
N LEU A 295 4.80 -0.11 -9.40
CA LEU A 295 4.15 0.34 -10.62
C LEU A 295 5.18 0.16 -11.74
N CYS A 296 4.85 -0.63 -12.76
CA CYS A 296 5.71 -0.84 -13.91
C CYS A 296 6.18 0.52 -14.42
N SER A 297 7.48 0.81 -14.32
CA SER A 297 8.03 2.04 -14.90
C SER A 297 7.75 1.98 -16.40
N THR A 298 7.10 3.02 -16.93
CA THR A 298 6.94 3.23 -18.37
C THR A 298 8.25 3.68 -19.03
N ASP A 299 9.37 3.61 -18.30
CA ASP A 299 10.70 3.65 -18.90
C ASP A 299 10.90 2.37 -19.70
N GLY A 300 10.68 2.49 -21.02
CA GLY A 300 10.98 1.48 -22.02
C GLY A 300 12.46 1.13 -22.03
N THR A 301 12.90 0.32 -21.06
CA THR A 301 14.09 -0.52 -21.13
C THR A 301 13.75 -1.83 -20.44
N THR A 302 13.43 -2.83 -21.25
CA THR A 302 13.21 -4.20 -20.82
C THR A 302 14.47 -4.76 -20.17
N SER A 303 14.52 -4.74 -18.85
CA SER A 303 15.36 -5.66 -18.07
C SER A 303 14.48 -6.82 -17.59
N MET A 304 14.23 -7.78 -18.49
CA MET A 304 13.76 -9.09 -18.06
C MET A 304 14.89 -9.79 -17.30
N ALA A 305 14.86 -9.72 -15.97
CA ALA A 305 15.50 -10.72 -15.12
C ALA A 305 14.40 -11.66 -14.61
N SER A 306 13.81 -12.44 -15.52
CA SER A 306 13.03 -13.62 -15.12
C SER A 306 13.98 -14.83 -15.15
N SER A 307 14.05 -15.51 -14.02
CA SER A 307 14.83 -16.73 -13.80
C SER A 307 14.26 -17.88 -14.63
N PHE A 308 14.48 -17.87 -15.95
CA PHE A 308 14.36 -19.05 -16.77
C PHE A 308 15.62 -19.90 -16.60
N LYS A 309 15.53 -20.95 -15.79
CA LYS A 309 16.51 -22.05 -15.83
C LYS A 309 16.37 -22.75 -17.19
N VAL A 310 17.18 -22.30 -18.16
CA VAL A 310 17.37 -23.02 -19.42
C VAL A 310 18.22 -24.25 -19.11
N LEU A 311 17.59 -25.43 -19.21
CA LEU A 311 18.25 -26.72 -19.18
C LEU A 311 19.07 -26.88 -20.47
N LEU A 312 20.37 -26.57 -20.41
CA LEU A 312 21.31 -26.83 -21.51
C LEU A 312 21.59 -28.34 -21.57
N LEU A 313 20.89 -29.05 -22.45
CA LEU A 313 21.28 -30.38 -22.91
C LEU A 313 22.51 -30.23 -23.81
N SER A 314 23.68 -30.62 -23.29
CA SER A 314 24.90 -30.77 -24.08
C SER A 314 24.80 -32.01 -24.97
N MET A 315 24.58 -31.82 -26.28
CA MET A 315 24.87 -32.85 -27.27
C MET A 315 26.36 -32.80 -27.61
N SER A 316 27.12 -33.78 -27.10
CA SER A 316 28.49 -34.03 -27.53
C SER A 316 28.49 -34.73 -28.89
N LEU A 317 29.01 -34.07 -29.92
CA LEU A 317 29.39 -34.72 -31.19
C LEU A 317 30.66 -35.56 -30.93
N GLY A 318 30.50 -36.87 -30.85
CA GLY A 318 31.61 -37.82 -30.88
C GLY A 318 32.14 -37.99 -32.30
N TRP A 319 33.37 -37.55 -32.53
CA TRP A 319 34.16 -37.92 -33.70
C TRP A 319 34.63 -39.37 -33.54
N ILE A 320 34.23 -40.26 -34.44
CA ILE A 320 34.88 -41.56 -34.61
C ILE A 320 35.79 -41.44 -35.82
N ILE A 321 37.09 -41.31 -35.56
CA ILE A 321 38.15 -41.77 -36.46
C ILE A 321 38.63 -43.07 -35.84
N ASN A 322 38.51 -44.18 -36.57
CA ASN A 322 39.44 -45.29 -36.41
C ASN A 322 39.74 -45.89 -37.76
N ALA A 323 41.04 -45.88 -38.07
CA ALA A 323 41.66 -46.58 -39.17
C ALA A 323 41.85 -48.06 -38.78
N LEU A 324 41.44 -48.96 -39.67
CA LEU A 324 42.17 -50.13 -40.17
C LEU A 324 41.36 -50.75 -41.31
#